data_AF-A0A5K1I503-F1
#
_entry.id   AF-A0A5K1I503-F1
#
_cell.length_a   1.000
_cell.length_b   1.000
_cell.length_c   1.000
_cell.angle_alpha   90.00
_cell.angle_beta   90.00
_cell.angle_gamma   90.00
#
_symmetry.space_group_name_H-M   'P 1'
#
loop_
_entity.id
_entity.type
_entity.pdbx_description
1 polymer ?
#
loop_
_entity_poly.entity_id
_entity_poly.type
_entity_poly.pdbx_seq_one_letter_code
_entity_poly.pdbx_strand_id
1 'polypeptide(L)' 'MSRRGTAEEKTAKSDPIYRNRLVNMLVNRILKHGKKIIGLSNYLSSREKDSTKDRNNPLSVLRQAIRGVTPNIAVKQD' A
#
# COMPACT_ATOMS: atom_id res chain seq x y z
N MET A 1 -16.22 17.50 -2.51
CA MET A 1 -16.06 18.23 -1.23
C MET A 1 -17.18 17.83 -0.29
N SER A 2 -16.88 17.72 1.01
CA SER A 2 -17.66 17.01 2.05
C SER A 2 -19.04 17.59 2.41
N ARG A 3 -19.47 18.73 1.85
CA ARG A 3 -20.65 19.46 2.36
C ARG A 3 -22.00 18.99 1.81
N ARG A 4 -22.07 18.34 0.65
CA ARG A 4 -23.34 18.00 -0.01
C ARG A 4 -23.44 16.58 -0.58
N GLY A 5 -22.36 15.81 -0.61
CA GLY A 5 -22.39 14.45 -1.15
C GLY A 5 -21.19 13.61 -0.76
N THR A 6 -21.37 12.30 -0.76
CA THR A 6 -20.30 11.31 -0.64
C THR A 6 -19.34 11.45 -1.82
N ALA A 7 -18.03 11.49 -1.54
CA ALA A 7 -17.03 11.53 -2.61
C ALA A 7 -17.00 10.17 -3.33
N GLU A 8 -16.91 10.21 -4.66
CA GLU A 8 -16.71 9.00 -5.45
C GLU A 8 -15.39 8.33 -5.08
N GLU A 9 -15.44 7.02 -4.86
CA GLU A 9 -14.24 6.25 -4.59
C GLU A 9 -13.44 6.06 -5.87
N LYS A 10 -12.18 6.51 -5.85
CA LYS A 10 -11.29 6.35 -7.00
C LYS A 10 -10.78 4.92 -7.06
N THR A 11 -11.05 4.22 -8.16
CA THR A 11 -10.46 2.90 -8.41
C THR A 11 -8.95 3.02 -8.53
N ALA A 12 -8.22 2.44 -7.58
CA ALA A 12 -6.76 2.42 -7.65
C ALA A 12 -6.29 1.48 -8.76
N LYS A 13 -5.44 1.98 -9.65
CA LYS A 13 -4.78 1.18 -10.70
C LYS A 13 -3.90 0.10 -10.06
N SER A 14 -3.61 -0.96 -10.81
CA SER A 14 -2.59 -1.93 -10.42
C SER A 14 -1.19 -1.37 -10.61
N ASP A 15 -0.23 -1.87 -9.83
CA ASP A 15 1.17 -1.49 -10.01
C ASP A 15 1.73 -2.11 -11.31
N PRO A 16 2.69 -1.46 -11.99
CA PRO A 16 3.18 -1.93 -13.29
C PRO A 16 4.05 -3.20 -13.22
N ILE A 17 4.62 -3.53 -12.06
CA ILE A 17 5.60 -4.62 -11.90
C ILE A 17 4.90 -5.92 -11.47
N TYR A 18 4.16 -5.89 -10.36
CA TYR A 18 3.45 -7.04 -9.81
C TYR A 18 1.99 -7.12 -10.24
N ARG A 19 1.50 -6.13 -11.00
CA ARG A 19 0.08 -6.04 -11.43
C ARG A 19 -0.89 -6.13 -10.25
N ASN A 20 -0.47 -5.61 -9.10
CA ASN A 20 -1.19 -5.74 -7.84
C ASN A 20 -1.68 -4.37 -7.34
N ARG A 21 -2.96 -4.31 -6.94
CA ARG A 21 -3.58 -3.09 -6.41
C ARG A 21 -3.06 -2.71 -5.02
N LEU A 22 -2.81 -3.68 -4.13
CA LEU A 22 -2.29 -3.43 -2.79
C LEU A 22 -0.90 -2.79 -2.82
N VAL A 23 -0.03 -3.29 -3.71
CA VAL A 23 1.32 -2.73 -3.88
C VAL A 23 1.22 -1.27 -4.37
N ASN A 24 0.38 -0.98 -5.37
CA ASN A 24 0.21 0.39 -5.84
C ASN A 24 -0.36 1.32 -4.75
N MET A 25 -1.31 0.83 -3.94
CA MET A 25 -1.85 1.60 -2.81
C MET A 25 -0.76 1.94 -1.78
N LEU A 26 0.11 0.99 -1.47
CA LEU A 26 1.23 1.20 -0.54
C LEU A 26 2.24 2.21 -1.10
N VAL A 27 2.67 2.04 -2.36
CA VAL A 27 3.62 2.95 -3.02
C VAL A 27 3.07 4.38 -3.06
N ASN A 28 1.78 4.56 -3.36
CA ASN A 28 1.14 5.87 -3.34
C ASN A 28 1.07 6.50 -1.95
N ARG A 29 1.10 5.70 -0.87
CA ARG A 29 1.11 6.19 0.52
C ARG A 29 2.52 6.54 1.01
N ILE A 30 3.54 5.82 0.55
CA ILE A 30 4.96 6.10 0.85
C ILE A 30 5.46 7.33 0.10
N LEU A 31 4.88 7.60 -1.06
CA LEU A 31 5.19 8.72 -1.94
C LEU A 31 5.24 10.06 -1.21
N LYS A 32 6.37 10.76 -1.32
CA LYS A 32 6.53 12.16 -0.87
C LYS A 32 6.71 13.10 -2.07
N HIS A 33 6.12 14.28 -1.99
CA HIS A 33 6.23 15.34 -3.02
C HIS A 33 5.85 14.91 -4.45
N GLY A 34 4.98 13.91 -4.61
CA GLY A 34 4.57 13.41 -5.92
C GLY A 34 5.63 12.60 -6.69
N LYS A 35 6.81 12.34 -6.10
CA LYS A 35 7.94 11.66 -6.76
C LYS A 35 7.75 10.13 -6.86
N LYS A 36 6.92 9.68 -7.80
CA LYS A 36 6.45 8.27 -7.85
C LYS A 36 7.57 7.25 -8.02
N ILE A 37 8.57 7.60 -8.82
CA ILE A 37 9.75 6.76 -9.08
C ILE A 37 10.53 6.50 -7.77
N ILE A 38 10.70 7.52 -6.92
CA ILE A 38 11.40 7.39 -5.64
C ILE A 38 10.61 6.51 -4.67
N GLY A 39 9.28 6.68 -4.62
CA GLY A 39 8.42 5.82 -3.79
C GLY A 39 8.49 4.35 -4.20
N LEU A 40 8.49 4.07 -5.50
CA LEU A 40 8.63 2.71 -6.03
C LEU A 40 10.03 2.14 -5.75
N SER A 41 11.08 2.93 -5.96
CA SER A 41 12.46 2.54 -5.67
C SER A 41 12.64 2.14 -4.20
N ASN A 42 12.16 2.97 -3.27
CA ASN A 42 12.24 2.67 -1.84
C ASN A 42 11.55 1.36 -1.45
N TYR A 43 10.38 1.07 -2.05
CA TYR A 43 9.66 -0.19 -1.83
C TYR A 43 10.43 -1.41 -2.35
N LEU A 44 11.04 -1.30 -3.53
CA LEU A 44 11.85 -2.37 -4.09
C LEU A 44 13.13 -2.59 -3.26
N SER A 45 13.81 -1.52 -2.85
CA SER A 45 14.99 -1.59 -1.98
C SER A 45 14.69 -2.17 -0.61
N SER A 46 13.52 -1.86 0.00
CA SER A 46 13.13 -2.50 1.26
C SER A 46 12.86 -3.99 1.08
N ARG A 47 12.20 -4.37 -0.02
CA ARG A 47 11.94 -5.78 -0.35
C ARG A 47 13.24 -6.56 -0.54
N GLU A 48 14.23 -6.01 -1.24
CA GLU A 48 15.52 -6.69 -1.43
C GLU A 48 16.19 -6.99 -0.10
N LYS A 49 16.19 -6.02 0.83
CA LYS A 49 16.69 -6.22 2.20
C LYS A 49 15.94 -7.31 2.94
N ASP A 50 14.61 -7.37 2.83
CA ASP A 50 13.80 -8.38 3.51
C ASP A 50 13.94 -9.79 2.89
N SER A 51 14.17 -9.87 1.57
CA SER A 51 14.38 -11.16 0.89
C SER A 51 15.61 -11.93 1.35
N THR A 52 16.59 -11.23 1.92
CA THR A 52 17.77 -11.88 2.53
C THR A 52 17.43 -12.63 3.81
N LYS A 53 16.32 -12.29 4.47
CA LYS A 53 15.87 -12.90 5.73
C LYS A 53 14.83 -13.99 5.51
N ASP A 54 13.92 -13.79 4.54
CA ASP A 54 12.79 -14.69 4.30
C ASP A 54 12.73 -15.19 2.85
N ARG A 55 12.59 -16.52 2.69
CA ARG A 55 12.37 -17.20 1.39
C ARG A 55 10.91 -17.20 0.92
N ASN A 56 10.02 -16.52 1.63
CA ASN A 56 8.58 -16.58 1.41
C ASN A 56 8.13 -15.64 0.27
N ASN A 57 6.99 -15.95 -0.36
CA ASN A 57 6.42 -15.10 -1.40
C ASN A 57 6.10 -13.70 -0.83
N PRO A 58 6.72 -12.62 -1.34
CA PRO A 58 6.62 -11.28 -0.75
C PRO A 58 5.21 -10.69 -0.85
N LEU A 59 4.43 -11.08 -1.86
CA LEU A 59 3.03 -10.67 -1.95
C LEU A 59 2.17 -11.32 -0.87
N SER A 60 2.54 -12.54 -0.43
CA SER A 60 1.87 -13.21 0.67
C SER A 60 2.20 -12.55 2.01
N VAL A 61 3.48 -12.26 2.25
CA VAL A 61 3.95 -11.55 3.44
C VAL A 61 3.27 -10.19 3.56
N LEU A 62 3.20 -9.42 2.46
CA LEU A 62 2.51 -8.13 2.45
C LEU A 62 1.03 -8.26 2.83
N ARG A 63 0.32 -9.26 2.29
CA ARG A 63 -1.09 -9.49 2.64
C ARG A 63 -1.26 -9.86 4.11
N GLN A 64 -0.38 -10.72 4.63
CA GLN A 64 -0.40 -11.13 6.03
C GLN A 64 -0.13 -9.94 6.95
N ALA A 65 0.87 -9.12 6.64
CA ALA A 65 1.20 -7.92 7.38
C ALA A 65 0.02 -6.93 7.41
N ILE A 66 -0.58 -6.64 6.25
CA ILE A 66 -1.76 -5.76 6.16
C ILE A 66 -2.92 -6.31 7.00
N ARG A 67 -3.20 -7.62 6.92
CA ARG A 67 -4.25 -8.25 7.74
C ARG A 67 -3.95 -8.11 9.24
N GLY A 68 -2.69 -8.26 9.65
CA GLY A 68 -2.28 -8.13 11.05
C GLY A 68 -2.43 -6.72 11.61
N VAL A 69 -2.24 -5.69 10.78
CA VAL A 69 -2.37 -4.28 11.21
C VAL A 69 -3.76 -3.69 10.98
N THR A 70 -4.64 -4.38 10.26
CA THR A 70 -6.01 -3.89 9.99
C THR A 70 -6.86 -4.13 11.23
N PRO A 71 -7.37 -3.07 11.90
CA PRO A 71 -8.21 -3.23 13.08
C PRO A 71 -9.59 -3.78 12.69
N ASN A 72 -10.16 -4.64 13.53
CA ASN A 72 -11.53 -5.15 13.33
C ASN A 72 -12.60 -4.12 13.74
N ILE A 73 -12.26 -3.22 14.66
CA ILE A 73 -13.16 -2.19 15.18
C ILE A 73 -12.42 -0.88 15.35
N ALA A 74 -13.09 0.24 15.06
CA ALA A 74 -12.59 1.59 15.31
C ALA A 74 -13.71 2.40 15.98
N VAL A 75 -13.37 3.12 17.04
CA VAL A 75 -14.31 4.01 17.73
C VAL A 75 -14.26 5.38 17.06
N LYS A 76 -15.44 5.91 16.71
CA LYS A 76 -15.59 7.28 16.22
C LYS A 76 -16.18 8.11 17.35
N GLN A 77 -15.51 9.20 17.71
CA GLN A 77 -16.09 10.21 18.60
C GLN A 77 -16.90 11.21 17.76
N ASP A 78 -18.06 11.60 18.29
CA ASP A 78 -18.95 12.63 17.74
C ASP A 78 -18.47 14.03 18.10
#